data_AF-A0A2H5N1S2-F1
#
_entry.id   AF-A0A2H5N1S2-F1
#
_cell.length_a   1.000
_cell.length_b   1.000
_cell.length_c   1.000
_cell.angle_alpha   90.00
_cell.angle_beta   90.00
_cell.angle_gamma   90.00
#
_symmetry.space_group_name_H-M   'P 1'
#
loop_
_entity.id
_entity.type
_entity.pdbx_description
1 polymer ?
#
loop_
_entity_poly.entity_id
_entity_poly.type
_entity_poly.pdbx_seq_one_letter_code
_entity_poly.pdbx_strand_id
1 'polypeptide(L)'
;MFPFPDISFVSSNFHLETDDRSLKHLELKKEIRRMLKALNKTSHTLELIDAIQRLGVSYHFESEIDEILGKMHEAYRECDLWDNENDKLYYISLQFRLFRQNGYRISSDVFNTFKGSDGKFTASLAKDVRGMLSLYEATHLR
;
A
#
# COMPACT_ATOMS: atom_id res chain seq x y z
N MET A 1 10.18 -26.24 21.02
CA MET A 1 10.01 -26.34 19.55
C MET A 1 8.87 -27.30 19.31
N PHE A 2 7.71 -26.81 18.85
CA PHE A 2 6.58 -27.68 18.51
C PHE A 2 6.85 -28.31 17.14
N PRO A 3 6.70 -29.64 16.98
CA PRO A 3 6.93 -30.30 15.69
C PRO A 3 5.86 -29.88 14.68
N PHE A 4 6.28 -29.67 13.43
CA PHE A 4 5.34 -29.45 12.32
C PHE A 4 4.50 -30.72 12.10
N PRO A 5 3.20 -30.58 11.80
CA PRO A 5 2.33 -31.73 11.55
C PRO A 5 2.74 -32.52 10.30
N ASP A 6 2.61 -33.84 10.37
CA ASP A 6 2.92 -34.78 9.28
C ASP A 6 1.93 -34.65 8.09
N ILE A 7 2.39 -35.06 6.91
CA ILE A 7 1.67 -35.06 5.63
C ILE A 7 0.30 -35.77 5.74
N SER A 8 0.21 -36.81 6.57
CA SER A 8 -1.05 -37.52 6.85
C SER A 8 -2.14 -36.63 7.48
N PHE A 9 -1.77 -35.63 8.29
CA PHE A 9 -2.69 -34.65 8.87
C PHE A 9 -3.24 -33.67 7.83
N VAL A 10 -2.46 -33.38 6.79
CA VAL A 10 -2.84 -32.45 5.70
C VAL A 10 -3.85 -33.09 4.75
N SER A 11 -3.75 -34.40 4.52
CA SER A 11 -4.59 -35.11 3.55
C SER A 11 -6.05 -35.30 3.98
N SER A 12 -6.37 -35.31 5.28
CA SER A 12 -7.73 -35.58 5.77
C SER A 12 -8.72 -34.42 5.67
N ASN A 13 -8.27 -33.20 5.33
CA ASN A 13 -9.13 -32.00 5.26
C ASN A 13 -9.62 -31.65 3.84
N PHE A 14 -9.31 -32.46 2.83
CA PHE A 14 -9.62 -32.18 1.44
C PHE A 14 -10.77 -33.05 0.92
N HIS A 15 -12.03 -32.78 1.27
CA HIS A 15 -13.12 -33.04 0.32
C HIS A 15 -14.48 -32.42 0.72
N LEU A 16 -15.09 -31.73 -0.27
CA LEU A 16 -16.52 -31.36 -0.46
C LEU A 16 -17.01 -29.92 -0.19
N GLU A 17 -16.17 -28.96 0.22
CA GLU A 17 -16.55 -27.53 0.31
C GLU A 17 -15.73 -26.62 -0.65
N THR A 18 -15.23 -27.18 -1.75
CA THR A 18 -14.22 -26.57 -2.61
C THR A 18 -14.79 -25.68 -3.72
N ASP A 19 -16.03 -25.88 -4.16
CA ASP A 19 -16.59 -25.18 -5.33
C ASP A 19 -17.12 -23.77 -4.98
N ASP A 20 -17.99 -23.66 -3.97
CA ASP A 20 -18.55 -22.37 -3.51
C ASP A 20 -17.46 -21.40 -2.99
N ARG A 21 -16.47 -21.91 -2.25
CA ARG A 21 -15.34 -21.09 -1.79
C ARG A 21 -14.46 -20.60 -2.94
N SER A 22 -14.24 -21.43 -3.96
CA SER A 22 -13.45 -21.04 -5.14
C SER A 22 -14.18 -19.98 -5.96
N LEU A 23 -15.51 -20.09 -6.08
CA LEU A 23 -16.32 -19.09 -6.77
C LEU A 23 -16.30 -17.74 -6.06
N LYS A 24 -16.52 -17.73 -4.74
CA LYS A 24 -16.44 -16.51 -3.91
C LYS A 24 -15.06 -15.85 -3.99
N HIS A 25 -13.99 -16.65 -3.99
CA HIS A 25 -12.62 -16.14 -4.17
C HIS A 25 -12.42 -15.47 -5.53
N LEU A 26 -12.97 -16.07 -6.60
CA LEU A 26 -12.90 -15.50 -7.94
C LEU A 26 -13.69 -14.19 -8.04
N GLU A 27 -14.87 -14.13 -7.45
CA GLU A 27 -15.70 -12.92 -7.39
C GLU A 27 -15.01 -11.79 -6.64
N LEU A 28 -14.45 -12.07 -5.45
CA LEU A 28 -13.72 -11.08 -4.67
C LEU A 28 -12.51 -10.54 -5.43
N LYS A 29 -11.76 -11.40 -6.13
CA LYS A 29 -10.65 -10.95 -7.00
C LYS A 29 -11.12 -10.04 -8.11
N LYS A 30 -12.24 -10.36 -8.77
CA LYS A 30 -12.81 -9.52 -9.83
C LYS A 30 -13.23 -8.16 -9.27
N GLU A 31 -13.80 -8.14 -8.06
CA GLU A 31 -14.20 -6.91 -7.40
C GLU A 31 -13.01 -6.02 -7.06
N ILE A 32 -11.94 -6.58 -6.48
CA ILE A 32 -10.72 -5.83 -6.20
C ILE A 32 -10.13 -5.23 -7.48
N ARG A 33 -10.09 -6.00 -8.59
CA ARG A 33 -9.65 -5.47 -9.89
C ARG A 33 -10.52 -4.32 -10.40
N ARG A 34 -11.82 -4.40 -10.18
CA ARG A 34 -12.75 -3.32 -10.53
C ARG A 34 -12.47 -2.07 -9.72
N MET A 35 -12.27 -2.21 -8.40
CA MET A 35 -11.92 -1.10 -7.51
C MET A 35 -10.60 -0.43 -7.90
N LEU A 36 -9.55 -1.22 -8.16
CA LEU A 36 -8.25 -0.71 -8.62
C LEU A 36 -8.36 0.11 -9.91
N LYS A 37 -9.19 -0.35 -10.87
CA LYS A 37 -9.44 0.38 -12.12
C LYS A 37 -10.28 1.64 -11.93
N ALA A 38 -11.27 1.61 -11.04
CA ALA A 38 -12.18 2.72 -10.80
C ALA A 38 -11.54 3.89 -10.04
N LEU A 39 -10.67 3.58 -9.08
CA LEU A 39 -10.04 4.58 -8.21
C LEU A 39 -8.84 5.30 -8.85
N ASN A 40 -8.49 4.96 -10.10
CA ASN A 40 -7.28 5.38 -10.82
C ASN A 40 -6.75 6.77 -10.43
N LYS A 41 -5.59 6.80 -9.74
CA LYS A 41 -4.85 7.99 -9.26
C LYS A 41 -5.44 8.73 -8.06
N THR A 42 -6.21 8.09 -7.19
CA THR A 42 -6.69 8.71 -5.93
C THR A 42 -5.86 8.28 -4.71
N SER A 43 -5.92 9.07 -3.65
CA SER A 43 -5.49 8.73 -2.28
C SER A 43 -5.93 7.32 -1.86
N HIS A 44 -7.21 7.01 -2.08
CA HIS A 44 -7.84 5.74 -1.74
C HIS A 44 -7.26 4.55 -2.53
N THR A 45 -6.70 4.79 -3.72
CA THR A 45 -6.00 3.75 -4.48
C THR A 45 -4.75 3.28 -3.75
N LEU A 46 -3.97 4.21 -3.18
CA LEU A 46 -2.76 3.87 -2.43
C LEU A 46 -3.10 3.06 -1.19
N GLU A 47 -4.19 3.39 -0.49
CA GLU A 47 -4.65 2.62 0.66
C GLU A 47 -5.09 1.21 0.29
N LEU A 48 -5.78 1.04 -0.84
CA LEU A 48 -6.16 -0.28 -1.34
C LEU A 48 -4.93 -1.12 -1.71
N ILE A 49 -3.94 -0.52 -2.41
CA ILE A 49 -2.67 -1.19 -2.72
C ILE A 49 -1.96 -1.60 -1.43
N ASP A 50 -1.89 -0.70 -0.44
CA ASP A 50 -1.25 -0.98 0.85
C ASP A 50 -1.92 -2.14 1.57
N ALA A 51 -3.26 -2.16 1.60
CA ALA A 51 -4.01 -3.25 2.20
C ALA A 51 -3.75 -4.58 1.50
N ILE A 52 -3.75 -4.60 0.16
CA ILE A 52 -3.45 -5.80 -0.65
C ILE A 52 -2.05 -6.34 -0.34
N GLN A 53 -1.05 -5.45 -0.27
CA GLN A 53 0.33 -5.83 0.03
C GLN A 53 0.49 -6.35 1.47
N ARG A 54 -0.10 -5.67 2.46
CA ARG A 54 -0.06 -6.08 3.87
C ARG A 54 -0.78 -7.39 4.15
N LEU A 55 -1.83 -7.69 3.39
CA LEU A 55 -2.53 -8.98 3.44
C LEU A 55 -1.75 -10.11 2.76
N GLY A 56 -0.64 -9.82 2.07
CA GLY A 56 0.17 -10.83 1.40
C GLY A 56 -0.47 -11.41 0.15
N VAL A 57 -1.43 -10.72 -0.45
CA VAL A 57 -2.19 -11.18 -1.64
C VAL A 57 -1.88 -10.38 -2.91
N SER A 58 -0.84 -9.55 -2.90
CA SER A 58 -0.43 -8.70 -4.02
C SER A 58 -0.05 -9.48 -5.27
N TYR A 59 0.43 -10.72 -5.14
CA TYR A 59 0.78 -11.61 -6.26
C TYR A 59 -0.38 -11.91 -7.23
N HIS A 60 -1.63 -11.61 -6.83
CA HIS A 60 -2.80 -11.73 -7.70
C HIS A 60 -3.09 -10.50 -8.56
N PHE A 61 -2.42 -9.37 -8.28
CA PHE A 61 -2.72 -8.04 -8.81
C PHE A 61 -1.46 -7.27 -9.24
N GLU A 62 -0.34 -7.96 -9.48
CA GLU A 62 0.97 -7.32 -9.74
C GLU A 62 0.91 -6.38 -10.94
N SER A 63 0.28 -6.81 -12.05
CA SER A 63 0.16 -5.99 -13.25
C SER A 63 -0.70 -4.75 -13.02
N GLU A 64 -1.83 -4.87 -12.30
CA GLU A 64 -2.67 -3.72 -11.98
C GLU A 64 -1.97 -2.73 -11.06
N ILE A 65 -1.25 -3.22 -10.04
CA ILE A 65 -0.48 -2.38 -9.10
C ILE A 65 0.63 -1.64 -9.85
N ASP A 66 1.41 -2.34 -10.68
CA ASP A 66 2.52 -1.73 -11.41
C ASP A 66 2.03 -0.70 -12.44
N GLU A 67 0.95 -0.99 -13.16
CA GLU A 67 0.33 -0.03 -14.09
C GLU A 67 -0.13 1.24 -13.37
N ILE A 68 -0.77 1.10 -12.21
CA ILE A 68 -1.25 2.23 -11.42
C ILE A 68 -0.07 3.05 -10.88
N LEU A 69 0.90 2.39 -10.25
CA LEU A 69 2.07 3.08 -9.69
C LEU A 69 2.88 3.74 -10.80
N GLY A 70 3.12 3.09 -11.94
CA GLY A 70 3.79 3.69 -13.09
C GLY A 70 3.11 4.99 -13.55
N LYS A 71 1.78 4.95 -13.74
CA LYS A 71 0.99 6.14 -14.11
C LYS A 71 1.03 7.27 -13.06
N MET A 72 1.11 6.92 -11.78
CA MET A 72 1.21 7.90 -10.69
C MET A 72 2.63 8.47 -10.57
N HIS A 73 3.66 7.67 -10.88
CA HIS A 73 5.05 8.09 -10.89
C HIS A 73 5.34 9.06 -12.05
N GLU A 74 4.78 8.78 -13.24
CA GLU A 74 4.87 9.69 -14.38
C GLU A 74 4.22 11.05 -14.08
N ALA A 75 3.06 11.03 -13.40
CA ALA A 75 2.33 12.24 -13.01
C ALA A 75 2.80 12.82 -11.66
N TYR A 76 3.89 12.30 -11.08
CA TYR A 76 4.32 12.61 -9.71
C TYR A 76 4.60 14.10 -9.47
N ARG A 77 4.98 14.85 -10.51
CA ARG A 77 5.19 16.31 -10.43
C ARG A 77 3.90 17.14 -10.47
N GLU A 78 2.78 16.52 -10.82
CA GLU A 78 1.48 17.18 -11.04
C GLU A 78 0.40 16.72 -10.06
N CYS A 79 0.68 15.68 -9.25
CA CYS A 79 -0.32 15.05 -8.41
C CYS A 79 -0.23 15.48 -6.95
N ASP A 80 -1.01 16.50 -6.58
CA ASP A 80 -1.42 16.71 -5.18
C ASP A 80 -2.50 15.65 -4.84
N LEU A 81 -2.07 14.49 -4.33
CA LEU A 81 -2.95 13.34 -4.07
C LEU A 81 -3.72 13.39 -2.74
N TRP A 82 -3.69 14.51 -2.02
CA TRP A 82 -4.32 14.62 -0.70
C TRP A 82 -5.47 15.62 -0.75
N ASP A 83 -6.66 15.16 -0.33
CA ASP A 83 -7.87 16.01 -0.27
C ASP A 83 -7.87 16.94 0.97
N ASN A 84 -7.01 16.67 1.95
CA ASN A 84 -6.96 17.33 3.24
C ASN A 84 -5.49 17.57 3.65
N GLU A 85 -5.15 18.80 4.04
CA GLU A 85 -3.80 19.13 4.51
C GLU A 85 -3.40 18.34 5.77
N ASN A 86 -4.36 17.96 6.61
CA ASN A 86 -4.08 17.19 7.83
C ASN A 86 -3.60 15.76 7.54
N ASP A 87 -3.96 15.18 6.39
CA ASP A 87 -3.54 13.83 6.00
C ASP A 87 -2.33 13.84 5.06
N LYS A 88 -1.77 15.01 4.78
CA LYS A 88 -0.68 15.18 3.81
C LYS A 88 0.56 14.36 4.18
N LEU A 89 0.95 14.34 5.46
CA LEU A 89 2.11 13.55 5.91
C LEU A 89 1.87 12.05 5.72
N TYR A 90 0.67 11.58 6.07
CA TYR A 90 0.27 10.19 5.85
C TYR A 90 0.37 9.80 4.37
N TYR A 91 -0.26 10.55 3.46
CA TYR A 91 -0.28 10.20 2.04
C TYR A 91 1.10 10.32 1.38
N ILE A 92 1.89 11.37 1.68
CA ILE A 92 3.26 11.49 1.13
C ILE A 92 4.12 10.33 1.61
N SER A 93 4.02 9.95 2.89
CA SER A 93 4.79 8.83 3.44
C SER A 93 4.36 7.49 2.84
N LEU A 94 3.05 7.25 2.71
CA LEU A 94 2.50 6.06 2.10
C LEU A 94 2.92 5.93 0.64
N GLN A 95 2.77 7.02 -0.13
CA GLN A 95 3.16 7.08 -1.53
C GLN A 95 4.67 6.80 -1.69
N PHE A 96 5.53 7.49 -0.91
CA PHE A 96 6.98 7.24 -0.91
C PHE A 96 7.29 5.76 -0.65
N ARG A 97 6.65 5.18 0.35
CA ARG A 97 6.83 3.78 0.73
C ARG A 97 6.44 2.83 -0.40
N LEU A 98 5.24 2.98 -0.96
CA LEU A 98 4.75 2.14 -2.05
C LEU A 98 5.64 2.24 -3.30
N PHE A 99 6.08 3.43 -3.66
CA PHE A 99 6.97 3.59 -4.81
C PHE A 99 8.32 2.89 -4.60
N ARG A 100 8.97 3.13 -3.46
CA ARG A 100 10.27 2.50 -3.17
C ARG A 100 10.17 0.98 -3.06
N GLN A 101 9.10 0.46 -2.45
CA GLN A 101 8.83 -0.98 -2.35
C GLN A 101 8.65 -1.65 -3.72
N ASN A 102 8.08 -0.92 -4.69
CA ASN A 102 7.87 -1.41 -6.05
C ASN A 102 8.99 -0.97 -7.03
N GLY A 103 10.13 -0.50 -6.53
CA GLY A 103 11.32 -0.22 -7.35
C GLY A 103 11.35 1.15 -8.04
N TYR A 104 10.36 2.02 -7.79
CA TYR A 104 10.34 3.37 -8.33
C TYR A 104 11.25 4.31 -7.52
N ARG A 105 12.04 5.12 -8.23
CA ARG A 105 12.94 6.08 -7.59
C ARG A 105 12.21 7.37 -7.25
N ILE A 106 12.19 7.70 -5.96
CA ILE A 106 11.66 8.97 -5.43
C ILE A 106 12.63 9.55 -4.39
N SER A 107 12.91 10.84 -4.49
CA SER A 107 13.79 11.52 -3.54
C SER A 107 13.14 11.60 -2.15
N SER A 108 13.94 11.55 -1.09
CA SER A 108 13.47 11.88 0.26
C SER A 108 13.15 13.38 0.43
N ASP A 109 13.48 14.22 -0.55
CA ASP A 109 13.21 15.66 -0.53
C ASP A 109 11.73 16.01 -0.47
N VAL A 110 10.88 15.05 -0.80
CA VAL A 110 9.42 15.13 -0.72
C VAL A 110 8.94 15.44 0.70
N PHE A 111 9.74 15.07 1.70
CA PHE A 111 9.49 15.37 3.11
C PHE A 111 9.98 16.76 3.54
N ASN A 112 10.69 17.51 2.69
CA ASN A 112 11.18 18.85 3.03
C ASN A 112 10.03 19.86 3.22
N THR A 113 8.84 19.61 2.65
CA THR A 113 7.63 20.43 2.91
C THR A 113 7.19 20.40 4.38
N PHE A 114 7.66 19.43 5.17
CA PHE A 114 7.33 19.28 6.58
C PHE A 114 8.42 19.81 7.51
N LYS A 115 9.48 20.40 6.95
CA LYS A 115 10.58 20.98 7.70
C LYS A 115 10.43 22.49 7.82
N GLY A 116 10.83 23.04 8.97
CA GLY A 116 10.97 24.47 9.19
C GLY A 116 12.23 25.04 8.53
N SER A 117 12.42 26.35 8.68
CA SER A 117 13.62 27.06 8.19
C SER A 117 14.91 26.60 8.86
N ASP A 118 14.83 25.96 10.03
CA ASP A 118 15.94 25.33 10.75
C ASP A 118 16.29 23.93 10.21
N GLY A 119 15.57 23.44 9.19
CA GLY A 119 15.75 22.13 8.59
C GLY A 119 15.22 20.96 9.43
N LYS A 120 14.54 21.24 10.56
CA LYS A 120 13.92 20.21 11.40
C LYS A 120 12.45 20.04 11.07
N PHE A 121 11.92 18.85 11.30
CA PHE A 121 10.48 18.61 11.21
C PHE A 121 9.73 19.51 12.19
N THR A 122 8.63 20.09 11.73
CA THR A 122 7.84 21.02 12.54
C THR A 122 7.18 20.29 13.72
N ALA A 123 7.17 20.92 14.89
CA ALA A 123 6.63 20.31 16.12
C ALA A 123 5.11 20.03 16.03
N SER A 124 4.39 20.71 15.14
CA SER A 124 2.96 20.47 14.90
C SER A 124 2.67 19.07 14.36
N LEU A 125 3.63 18.41 13.68
CA LEU A 125 3.48 17.06 13.16
C LEU A 125 3.32 16.01 14.26
N ALA A 126 3.80 16.29 15.48
CA ALA A 126 3.64 15.38 16.61
C ALA A 126 2.17 15.09 16.95
N LYS A 127 1.23 15.93 16.49
CA LYS A 127 -0.21 15.72 16.65
C LYS A 127 -0.78 14.73 15.61
N ASP A 128 -0.13 14.56 14.47
CA ASP A 128 -0.54 13.63 13.42
C ASP A 128 0.10 12.26 13.66
N VAL A 129 -0.51 11.49 14.56
CA VAL A 129 -0.02 10.14 14.93
C VAL A 129 0.02 9.22 13.71
N ARG A 130 -0.97 9.31 12.81
CA ARG A 130 -1.07 8.46 11.62
C ARG A 130 0.04 8.79 10.63
N GLY A 131 0.24 10.07 10.32
CA GLY A 131 1.32 10.51 9.45
C GLY A 131 2.70 10.22 10.02
N MET A 132 2.91 10.40 11.33
CA MET A 132 4.18 10.07 11.98
C MET A 132 4.50 8.57 11.92
N LEU A 133 3.50 7.70 12.10
CA LEU A 133 3.67 6.25 11.94
C LEU A 133 4.06 5.91 10.50
N SER A 134 3.34 6.46 9.51
CA SER A 134 3.66 6.21 8.11
C SER A 134 5.02 6.77 7.70
N LEU A 135 5.42 7.93 8.24
CA LEU A 135 6.76 8.49 8.04
C LEU A 135 7.83 7.55 8.58
N TYR A 136 7.64 7.04 9.80
CA TYR A 136 8.55 6.07 10.40
C TYR A 136 8.71 4.82 9.51
N GLU A 137 7.60 4.25 9.03
CA GLU A 137 7.65 3.12 8.09
C GLU A 137 8.44 3.48 6.81
N ALA A 138 8.21 4.67 6.25
CA ALA A 138 8.89 5.16 5.06
C ALA A 138 10.42 5.30 5.26
N THR A 139 10.90 5.67 6.45
CA THR A 139 12.34 5.83 6.71
C THR A 139 13.15 4.54 6.61
N HIS A 140 12.49 3.38 6.66
CA HIS A 140 13.16 2.09 6.50
C HIS A 140 13.51 1.79 5.04
N LEU A 141 13.06 2.62 4.09
CA LEU A 141 13.28 2.48 2.66
C LEU A 141 14.29 3.54 2.22
N ARG A 142 15.51 3.10 1.89
CA ARG A 142 16.62 3.95 1.45
C ARG A 142 16.54 4.25 -0.04
#